data_AF-A0A961CFH3-F1
#
_entry.id   AF-A0A961CFH3-F1
#
_cell.length_a   1.000
_cell.length_b   1.000
_cell.length_c   1.000
_cell.angle_alpha   90.00
_cell.angle_beta   90.00
_cell.angle_gamma   90.00
#
_symmetry.space_group_name_H-M   'P 1'
#
loop_
_entity.id
_entity.type
_entity.pdbx_description
1 polymer ?
#
loop_
_entity_poly.entity_id
_entity_poly.type
_entity_poly.pdbx_seq_one_letter_code
_entity_poly.pdbx_strand_id
1 'polypeptide(L)'
;GRTIGTQVALYDVSDPAEPKELQKVTLPYGDSLVESDYHAFLWWDPTSLAMVPAQSYGGGCIVPDDVRGLPCESYDPGFVGAIGYTITPDAITELAKVAQPAEGTPGVVCPLDAECVFEEPIPTAAPTTTVWSECPPDADCVAPSIEPVPYPALYPSPIQRSVVVGDLVLTISPSGIRASDLDTLRPIAWAPFDPDA
;
A
#
# COMPACT_ATOMS: atom_id res chain seq x y z
N GLY A 1 9.92 -18.67 12.55
CA GLY A 1 10.11 -17.20 12.59
C GLY A 1 8.81 -16.55 12.17
N ARG A 2 8.51 -15.35 12.66
CA ARG A 2 7.36 -14.55 12.20
C ARG A 2 7.90 -13.57 11.15
N THR A 3 7.28 -13.51 9.97
CA THR A 3 7.58 -12.45 8.99
C THR A 3 7.20 -11.11 9.61
N ILE A 4 8.15 -10.18 9.66
CA ILE A 4 7.98 -8.86 10.28
C ILE A 4 7.81 -7.74 9.26
N GLY A 5 7.89 -8.06 7.98
CA GLY A 5 7.82 -7.12 6.87
C GLY A 5 8.37 -7.73 5.59
N THR A 6 8.23 -7.00 4.48
CA THR A 6 8.88 -7.32 3.21
C THR A 6 10.04 -6.37 2.96
N GLN A 7 11.01 -6.81 2.17
CA GLN A 7 12.27 -6.10 1.98
C GLN A 7 12.66 -6.03 0.50
N VAL A 8 13.11 -4.86 0.07
CA VAL A 8 13.82 -4.65 -1.19
C VAL A 8 15.28 -4.34 -0.85
N ALA A 9 16.23 -5.09 -1.42
CA ALA A 9 17.66 -4.84 -1.21
C ALA A 9 18.43 -4.85 -2.53
N LEU A 10 19.44 -3.96 -2.58
CA LEU A 10 20.35 -3.80 -3.68
C LEU A 10 21.71 -4.35 -3.29
N TYR A 11 22.27 -5.20 -4.15
CA TYR A 11 23.57 -5.82 -3.95
C TYR A 11 24.50 -5.48 -5.11
N ASP A 12 25.74 -5.09 -4.80
CA ASP A 12 26.85 -5.15 -5.76
C ASP A 12 27.29 -6.62 -5.85
N VAL A 13 27.16 -7.19 -7.05
CA VAL A 13 27.53 -8.57 -7.38
C VAL A 13 28.64 -8.62 -8.45
N SER A 14 29.40 -7.54 -8.62
CA SER A 14 30.52 -7.47 -9.57
C SER A 14 31.62 -8.50 -9.26
N ASP A 15 31.81 -8.83 -7.97
CA ASP A 15 32.50 -10.04 -7.51
C ASP A 15 31.48 -11.05 -6.97
N PRO A 16 31.15 -12.11 -7.73
CA PRO A 16 30.22 -13.15 -7.28
C PRO A 16 30.67 -13.92 -6.04
N ALA A 17 31.96 -13.88 -5.68
CA ALA A 17 32.48 -14.50 -4.47
C ALA A 17 32.32 -13.59 -3.23
N GLU A 18 32.10 -12.29 -3.41
CA GLU A 18 31.94 -11.29 -2.34
C GLU A 18 30.81 -10.30 -2.66
N PRO A 19 29.55 -10.74 -2.67
CA PRO A 19 28.41 -9.83 -2.87
C PRO A 19 28.27 -8.86 -1.69
N LYS A 20 28.00 -7.58 -1.99
CA LYS A 20 27.91 -6.51 -0.97
C LYS A 20 26.52 -5.88 -0.98
N GLU A 21 25.83 -5.89 0.17
CA GLU A 21 24.58 -5.15 0.34
C GLU A 21 24.87 -3.64 0.33
N LEU A 22 24.33 -2.92 -0.66
CA LEU A 22 24.50 -1.48 -0.79
C LEU A 22 23.38 -0.73 -0.06
N GLN A 23 22.14 -1.16 -0.26
CA GLN A 23 20.97 -0.51 0.31
C GLN A 23 19.87 -1.52 0.59
N LYS A 24 19.08 -1.23 1.62
CA LYS A 24 17.91 -1.99 2.03
C LYS A 24 16.76 -1.05 2.37
N VAL A 25 15.58 -1.35 1.83
CA VAL A 25 14.30 -0.71 2.13
C VAL A 25 13.37 -1.78 2.73
N THR A 26 12.74 -1.46 3.85
CA THR A 26 11.84 -2.38 4.55
C THR A 26 10.44 -1.78 4.60
N LEU A 27 9.44 -2.60 4.25
CA LEU A 27 8.04 -2.32 4.51
C LEU A 27 7.64 -3.06 5.79
N PRO A 28 7.55 -2.37 6.93
CA PRO A 28 7.21 -3.01 8.19
C PRO A 28 5.77 -3.53 8.14
N TYR A 29 5.53 -4.69 8.77
CA TYR A 29 4.19 -5.29 8.87
C TYR A 29 3.49 -5.50 7.51
N GLY A 30 4.27 -5.57 6.44
CA GLY A 30 3.79 -5.82 5.10
C GLY A 30 4.33 -7.12 4.51
N ASP A 31 3.69 -7.56 3.44
CA ASP A 31 4.10 -8.66 2.60
C ASP A 31 4.00 -8.24 1.13
N SER A 32 4.64 -9.02 0.26
CA SER A 32 4.58 -8.84 -1.18
C SER A 32 4.14 -10.13 -1.86
N LEU A 33 3.26 -10.01 -2.86
CA LEU A 33 2.94 -11.14 -3.72
C LEU A 33 4.18 -11.73 -4.42
N VAL A 34 5.23 -10.93 -4.63
CA VAL A 34 6.52 -11.37 -5.20
C VAL A 34 7.15 -12.51 -4.39
N GLU A 35 6.89 -12.58 -3.09
CA GLU A 35 7.39 -13.63 -2.19
C GLU A 35 6.84 -15.03 -2.54
N SER A 36 5.68 -15.08 -3.21
CA SER A 36 4.99 -16.33 -3.58
C SER A 36 4.80 -16.51 -5.09
N ASP A 37 4.72 -15.42 -5.85
CA ASP A 37 4.63 -15.37 -7.30
C ASP A 37 5.61 -14.33 -7.85
N TYR A 38 6.79 -14.78 -8.27
CA TYR A 38 7.85 -13.93 -8.80
C TYR A 38 7.49 -13.22 -10.12
N HIS A 39 6.41 -13.61 -10.80
CA HIS A 39 5.90 -12.89 -11.96
C HIS A 39 5.08 -11.64 -11.60
N ALA A 40 4.83 -11.40 -10.30
CA ALA A 40 4.16 -10.19 -9.84
C ALA A 40 5.09 -8.96 -9.90
N PHE A 41 6.40 -9.17 -9.94
CA PHE A 41 7.42 -8.13 -10.08
C PHE A 41 7.54 -7.64 -11.52
N LEU A 42 7.64 -6.33 -11.72
CA LEU A 42 7.93 -5.71 -13.01
C LEU A 42 9.23 -4.91 -12.93
N TRP A 43 10.13 -5.17 -13.87
CA TRP A 43 11.28 -4.32 -14.20
C TRP A 43 11.05 -3.65 -15.55
N TRP A 44 11.23 -2.33 -15.59
CA TRP A 44 11.17 -1.52 -16.80
C TRP A 44 12.49 -0.77 -16.99
N ASP A 45 13.33 -1.35 -17.84
CA ASP A 45 14.70 -0.88 -18.13
C ASP A 45 14.79 0.60 -18.56
N PRO A 46 13.92 1.13 -19.45
CA PRO A 46 14.08 2.49 -19.97
C PRO A 46 14.09 3.61 -18.92
N THR A 47 13.37 3.44 -17.80
CA THR A 47 13.33 4.40 -16.69
C THR A 47 13.91 3.84 -15.41
N SER A 48 14.55 2.67 -15.48
CA SER A 48 15.05 1.92 -14.34
C SER A 48 14.00 1.72 -13.23
N LEU A 49 12.74 1.49 -13.63
CA LEU A 49 11.62 1.38 -12.72
C LEU A 49 11.40 -0.09 -12.30
N ALA A 50 11.41 -0.32 -10.99
CA ALA A 50 10.96 -1.57 -10.38
C ALA A 50 9.59 -1.34 -9.72
N MET A 51 8.57 -2.09 -10.15
CA MET A 51 7.26 -2.11 -9.50
C MET A 51 7.13 -3.35 -8.63
N VAL A 52 6.98 -3.12 -7.32
CA VAL A 52 6.86 -4.16 -6.30
C VAL A 52 5.46 -4.11 -5.70
N PRO A 53 4.58 -5.09 -5.97
CA PRO A 53 3.33 -5.25 -5.25
C PRO A 53 3.61 -5.33 -3.75
N ALA A 54 2.86 -4.60 -2.95
CA ALA A 54 3.00 -4.60 -1.51
C ALA A 54 1.66 -4.40 -0.84
N GLN A 55 1.48 -5.10 0.26
CA GLN A 55 0.35 -4.92 1.15
C GLN A 55 0.84 -4.87 2.59
N SER A 56 0.26 -3.99 3.37
CA SER A 56 0.39 -3.95 4.81
C SER A 56 -1.01 -3.83 5.37
N TYR A 57 -1.39 -4.81 6.18
CA TYR A 57 -2.65 -4.77 6.89
C TYR A 57 -2.48 -3.79 8.03
N GLY A 58 -3.17 -2.65 7.90
CA GLY A 58 -3.28 -1.65 8.96
C GLY A 58 -3.99 -2.23 10.18
N GLY A 59 -4.30 -1.35 11.13
CA GLY A 59 -4.98 -1.75 12.37
C GLY A 59 -4.07 -1.80 13.60
N GLY A 60 -2.83 -1.36 13.46
CA GLY A 60 -1.97 -1.02 14.58
C GLY A 60 -2.15 0.44 14.97
N CYS A 61 -2.16 0.71 16.27
CA CYS A 61 -1.91 2.06 16.74
C CYS A 61 -0.45 2.40 16.47
N ILE A 62 -0.19 3.53 15.81
CA ILE A 62 1.17 4.03 15.63
C ILE A 62 1.56 4.68 16.98
N VAL A 63 1.94 3.85 17.93
CA VAL A 63 2.49 4.30 19.21
C VAL A 63 3.98 4.02 19.24
N PRO A 64 4.81 5.03 19.51
CA PRO A 64 6.19 4.79 19.92
C PRO A 64 6.26 3.74 21.04
N ASP A 65 7.25 2.85 21.01
CA ASP A 65 7.37 1.72 21.93
C ASP A 65 7.36 2.12 23.43
N ASP A 66 7.65 3.40 23.73
CA ASP A 66 7.72 4.02 25.05
C ASP A 66 6.37 4.53 25.61
N VAL A 67 5.28 4.51 24.83
CA VAL A 67 3.94 4.97 25.26
C VAL A 67 2.85 3.89 25.25
N ARG A 68 3.25 2.61 25.38
CA ARG A 68 2.32 1.49 25.58
C ARG A 68 1.38 1.76 26.76
N GLY A 69 0.07 1.93 26.47
CA GLY A 69 -0.98 2.16 27.48
C GLY A 69 -1.78 3.46 27.29
N LEU A 70 -1.41 4.31 26.34
CA LEU A 70 -2.19 5.50 25.97
C LEU A 70 -3.27 5.19 24.92
N PRO A 71 -4.38 5.97 24.87
CA PRO A 71 -5.36 5.87 23.80
C PRO A 71 -4.72 6.18 22.45
N CYS A 72 -5.14 5.47 21.41
CA CYS A 72 -4.55 5.58 20.09
C CYS A 72 -4.97 6.88 19.40
N GLU A 73 -4.04 7.81 19.26
CA GLU A 73 -4.29 9.09 18.57
C GLU A 73 -4.07 9.00 17.05
N SER A 74 -3.37 7.97 16.58
CA SER A 74 -3.16 7.69 15.15
C SER A 74 -3.24 6.20 14.84
N TYR A 75 -3.93 5.87 13.77
CA TYR A 75 -4.16 4.51 13.28
C TYR A 75 -3.42 4.32 11.98
N ASP A 76 -2.71 3.20 11.83
CA ASP A 76 -2.15 2.81 10.52
C ASP A 76 -3.31 2.33 9.65
N PRO A 77 -3.65 3.06 8.56
CA PRO A 77 -4.75 2.68 7.69
C PRO A 77 -4.39 1.46 6.81
N GLY A 78 -3.14 1.02 6.83
CA GLY A 78 -2.62 -0.03 5.96
C GLY A 78 -2.41 0.48 4.54
N PHE A 79 -1.92 -0.41 3.70
CA PHE A 79 -1.65 -0.14 2.30
C PHE A 79 -1.93 -1.41 1.50
N VAL A 80 -2.59 -1.31 0.35
CA VAL A 80 -2.61 -2.38 -0.64
C VAL A 80 -2.41 -1.74 -1.99
N GLY A 81 -1.37 -2.18 -2.70
CA GLY A 81 -0.99 -1.54 -3.94
C GLY A 81 0.36 -2.03 -4.43
N ALA A 82 1.06 -1.14 -5.14
CA ALA A 82 2.43 -1.36 -5.59
C ALA A 82 3.28 -0.15 -5.24
N ILE A 83 4.55 -0.39 -4.95
CA ILE A 83 5.52 0.68 -4.77
C ILE A 83 6.45 0.67 -5.97
N GLY A 84 6.57 1.83 -6.62
CA GLY A 84 7.55 2.05 -7.66
C GLY A 84 8.87 2.52 -7.06
N TYR A 85 9.95 1.90 -7.47
CA TYR A 85 11.31 2.30 -7.12
C TYR A 85 12.10 2.62 -8.39
N THR A 86 12.78 3.76 -8.40
CA THR A 86 13.86 4.01 -9.36
C THR A 86 15.12 3.33 -8.81
N ILE A 87 15.69 2.41 -9.59
CA ILE A 87 16.87 1.65 -9.23
C ILE A 87 18.07 2.18 -10.03
N THR A 88 19.10 2.59 -9.32
CA THR A 88 20.42 2.92 -9.89
C THR A 88 21.43 1.88 -9.43
N PRO A 89 22.64 1.82 -10.01
CA PRO A 89 23.65 0.85 -9.59
C PRO A 89 24.01 0.89 -8.10
N ASP A 90 23.79 2.04 -7.45
CA ASP A 90 24.18 2.30 -6.06
C ASP A 90 23.03 2.70 -5.13
N ALA A 91 21.82 2.95 -5.65
CA ALA A 91 20.69 3.38 -4.83
C ALA A 91 19.32 2.84 -5.27
N ILE A 92 18.46 2.65 -4.27
CA ILE A 92 17.01 2.45 -4.39
C ILE A 92 16.33 3.76 -3.96
N THR A 93 15.53 4.37 -4.84
CA THR A 93 14.72 5.55 -4.50
C THR A 93 13.24 5.23 -4.71
N GLU A 94 12.41 5.44 -3.70
CA GLU A 94 10.95 5.33 -3.87
C GLU A 94 10.47 6.46 -4.79
N LEU A 95 9.83 6.08 -5.90
CA LEU A 95 9.24 7.02 -6.85
C LEU A 95 7.86 7.47 -6.34
N ALA A 96 6.97 6.49 -6.13
CA ALA A 96 5.64 6.72 -5.58
C ALA A 96 4.94 5.39 -5.24
N LYS A 97 3.87 5.48 -4.46
CA LYS A 97 2.95 4.37 -4.18
C LYS A 97 1.73 4.44 -5.09
N VAL A 98 1.35 3.28 -5.61
CA VAL A 98 0.17 3.06 -6.43
C VAL A 98 -0.84 2.30 -5.57
N ALA A 99 -1.65 3.03 -4.78
CA ALA A 99 -2.74 2.44 -4.01
C ALA A 99 -3.81 1.80 -4.92
N GLN A 100 -4.27 0.61 -4.57
CA GLN A 100 -5.32 -0.06 -5.31
C GLN A 100 -6.70 0.36 -4.76
N PRO A 101 -7.67 0.68 -5.63
CA PRO A 101 -9.02 0.95 -5.20
C PRO A 101 -9.66 -0.25 -4.51
N ALA A 102 -10.56 0.03 -3.57
CA ALA A 102 -11.37 -0.98 -2.91
C ALA A 102 -12.33 -1.66 -3.90
N GLU A 103 -12.74 -2.89 -3.60
CA GLU A 103 -13.80 -3.56 -4.36
C GLU A 103 -15.07 -2.70 -4.44
N GLY A 104 -15.77 -2.76 -5.58
CA GLY A 104 -16.95 -1.93 -5.82
C GLY A 104 -16.68 -0.45 -6.10
N THR A 105 -15.42 0.01 -6.08
CA THR A 105 -15.09 1.38 -6.50
C THR A 105 -15.50 1.58 -7.97
N PRO A 106 -16.38 2.56 -8.29
CA PRO A 106 -16.82 2.81 -9.65
C PRO A 106 -15.66 3.18 -10.57
N GLY A 107 -15.76 2.83 -11.84
CA GLY A 107 -14.76 3.20 -12.83
C GLY A 107 -14.66 4.72 -13.01
N VAL A 108 -13.43 5.23 -13.05
CA VAL A 108 -13.13 6.64 -13.24
C VAL A 108 -12.04 6.74 -14.29
N VAL A 109 -12.23 7.63 -15.28
CA VAL A 109 -11.18 8.00 -16.23
C VAL A 109 -10.89 9.47 -16.00
N CYS A 110 -9.66 9.78 -15.64
CA CYS A 110 -9.20 11.14 -15.56
C CYS A 110 -8.66 11.58 -16.92
N PRO A 111 -9.12 12.72 -17.45
CA PRO A 111 -8.49 13.34 -18.59
C PRO A 111 -7.00 13.53 -18.30
N LEU A 112 -6.12 13.14 -19.23
CA LEU A 112 -4.66 13.23 -19.05
C LEU A 112 -4.19 14.67 -18.75
N ASP A 113 -4.96 15.66 -19.19
CA ASP A 113 -4.76 17.10 -19.03
C ASP A 113 -5.43 17.71 -17.79
N ALA A 114 -6.10 16.91 -16.96
CA ALA A 114 -6.75 17.37 -15.73
C ALA A 114 -6.03 16.87 -14.47
N GLU A 115 -6.04 17.69 -13.42
CA GLU A 115 -5.66 17.27 -12.06
C GLU A 115 -6.87 16.64 -11.40
N CYS A 116 -7.07 15.35 -11.61
CA CYS A 116 -8.04 14.61 -10.81
C CYS A 116 -7.51 14.38 -9.41
N VAL A 117 -8.37 14.63 -8.43
CA VAL A 117 -8.23 14.08 -7.09
C VAL A 117 -8.87 12.69 -7.14
N PHE A 118 -8.05 11.64 -7.22
CA PHE A 118 -8.52 10.33 -6.77
C PHE A 118 -8.56 10.44 -5.26
N GLU A 119 -9.75 10.47 -4.68
CA GLU A 119 -9.87 10.22 -3.25
C GLU A 119 -9.27 8.82 -3.05
N GLU A 120 -8.05 8.75 -2.51
CA GLU A 120 -7.57 7.49 -1.97
C GLU A 120 -8.68 7.02 -1.02
N PRO A 121 -9.15 5.78 -1.13
CA PRO A 121 -10.17 5.30 -0.22
C PRO A 121 -9.59 5.53 1.15
N ILE A 122 -10.14 6.50 1.90
CA ILE A 122 -9.83 6.64 3.32
C ILE A 122 -10.12 5.25 3.84
N PRO A 123 -9.13 4.48 4.32
CA PRO A 123 -9.44 3.18 4.86
C PRO A 123 -10.28 3.52 6.06
N THR A 124 -11.57 3.24 5.89
CA THR A 124 -12.71 3.46 6.77
C THR A 124 -12.34 4.31 7.96
N ALA A 125 -12.70 5.60 7.94
CA ALA A 125 -12.51 6.54 9.05
C ALA A 125 -12.39 5.77 10.35
N ALA A 126 -11.19 5.75 10.94
CA ALA A 126 -10.95 5.15 12.25
C ALA A 126 -12.17 5.52 13.10
N PRO A 127 -12.82 4.57 13.81
CA PRO A 127 -14.04 4.86 14.54
C PRO A 127 -13.78 6.16 15.28
N THR A 128 -14.53 7.22 14.96
CA THR A 128 -14.36 8.54 15.60
C THR A 128 -14.59 8.29 17.07
N THR A 129 -13.50 7.98 17.76
CA THR A 129 -13.51 7.63 19.15
C THR A 129 -13.75 8.98 19.77
N THR A 130 -14.99 9.23 20.16
CA THR A 130 -15.30 10.42 20.93
C THR A 130 -14.60 10.22 22.25
N VAL A 131 -13.35 10.69 22.35
CA VAL A 131 -12.53 10.57 23.54
C VAL A 131 -13.17 11.50 24.57
N TRP A 132 -13.91 10.91 25.51
CA TRP A 132 -14.27 11.64 26.71
C TRP A 132 -13.00 11.85 27.52
N SER A 133 -12.67 13.13 27.75
CA SER A 133 -11.69 13.54 28.74
C SER A 133 -12.12 13.01 30.12
N GLU A 134 -11.34 12.06 30.63
CA GLU A 134 -11.26 11.61 32.03
C GLU A 134 -12.58 11.09 32.65
N CYS A 135 -12.71 9.77 32.77
CA CYS A 135 -13.75 9.17 33.61
C CYS A 135 -13.50 9.55 35.08
N PRO A 136 -14.44 10.23 35.77
CA PRO A 136 -14.29 10.55 37.18
C PRO A 136 -14.21 9.27 38.04
N PRO A 137 -13.49 9.29 39.18
CA PRO A 137 -13.26 8.09 40.01
C PRO A 137 -14.53 7.47 40.61
N ASP A 138 -15.65 8.21 40.61
CA ASP A 138 -16.93 7.79 41.19
C ASP A 138 -17.99 7.41 40.13
N ALA A 139 -17.61 7.32 38.85
CA ALA A 139 -18.52 7.02 37.75
C ALA A 139 -18.30 5.60 37.19
N ASP A 140 -19.38 4.84 37.02
CA ASP A 140 -19.38 3.56 36.30
C ASP A 140 -19.31 3.80 34.77
N CYS A 141 -18.17 4.27 34.28
CA CYS A 141 -17.94 4.44 32.85
C CYS A 141 -17.68 3.07 32.22
N VAL A 142 -18.67 2.54 31.49
CA VAL A 142 -18.44 1.41 30.59
C VAL A 142 -17.80 1.97 29.31
N ALA A 143 -16.58 1.51 28.98
CA ALA A 143 -15.97 1.84 27.69
C ALA A 143 -16.95 1.43 26.58
N PRO A 144 -17.23 2.31 25.59
CA PRO A 144 -18.11 1.92 24.49
C PRO A 144 -17.52 0.66 23.86
N SER A 145 -18.35 -0.37 23.70
CA SER A 145 -18.00 -1.48 22.82
C SER A 145 -17.70 -0.87 21.45
N ILE A 146 -16.47 -1.04 20.96
CA ILE A 146 -16.18 -0.77 19.56
C ILE A 146 -17.00 -1.79 18.79
N GLU A 147 -18.19 -1.38 18.34
CA GLU A 147 -18.96 -2.19 17.40
C GLU A 147 -18.05 -2.40 16.19
N PRO A 148 -17.73 -3.66 15.81
CA PRO A 148 -16.95 -3.90 14.62
C PRO A 148 -17.68 -3.23 13.46
N VAL A 149 -16.94 -2.46 12.65
CA VAL A 149 -17.49 -1.81 11.47
C VAL A 149 -18.25 -2.86 10.67
N PRO A 150 -19.54 -2.65 10.35
CA PRO A 150 -20.35 -3.69 9.72
C PRO A 150 -19.74 -4.04 8.36
N TYR A 151 -19.44 -5.33 8.18
CA TYR A 151 -18.98 -5.90 6.92
C TYR A 151 -20.02 -5.71 5.79
N PRO A 152 -19.58 -5.65 4.52
CA PRO A 152 -18.22 -5.92 4.07
C PRO A 152 -17.37 -4.65 4.10
N ALA A 153 -16.28 -4.66 4.88
CA ALA A 153 -15.17 -3.77 4.58
C ALA A 153 -14.72 -4.12 3.15
N LEU A 154 -14.86 -3.16 2.23
CA LEU A 154 -14.43 -3.32 0.84
C LEU A 154 -12.90 -3.31 0.87
N TYR A 155 -12.29 -4.50 0.87
CA TYR A 155 -10.84 -4.61 0.89
C TYR A 155 -10.30 -4.42 -0.53
N PRO A 156 -9.32 -3.54 -0.73
CA PRO A 156 -8.58 -3.51 -1.99
C PRO A 156 -7.91 -4.87 -2.21
N SER A 157 -8.08 -5.43 -3.42
CA SER A 157 -7.42 -6.68 -3.75
C SER A 157 -5.94 -6.44 -4.09
N PRO A 158 -5.03 -7.35 -3.69
CA PRO A 158 -3.60 -7.22 -3.97
C PRO A 158 -3.32 -7.20 -5.47
N ILE A 159 -2.31 -6.40 -5.87
CA ILE A 159 -1.89 -6.34 -7.28
C ILE A 159 -1.18 -7.64 -7.65
N GLN A 160 -1.75 -8.34 -8.63
CA GLN A 160 -1.18 -9.58 -9.15
C GLN A 160 -0.16 -9.33 -10.25
N ARG A 161 -0.37 -8.30 -11.08
CA ARG A 161 0.51 -8.01 -12.21
C ARG A 161 0.67 -6.51 -12.39
N SER A 162 1.84 -6.10 -12.86
CA SER A 162 2.09 -4.76 -13.37
C SER A 162 2.66 -4.85 -14.78
N VAL A 163 2.24 -3.97 -15.69
CA VAL A 163 2.72 -3.94 -17.08
C VAL A 163 2.84 -2.50 -17.58
N VAL A 164 3.86 -2.21 -18.38
CA VAL A 164 3.99 -0.92 -19.06
C VAL A 164 3.35 -0.99 -20.44
N VAL A 165 2.51 0.00 -20.76
CA VAL A 165 1.86 0.16 -22.08
C VAL A 165 1.97 1.61 -22.50
N GLY A 166 2.89 1.89 -23.44
CA GLY A 166 3.20 3.27 -23.83
C GLY A 166 3.70 4.06 -22.61
N ASP A 167 3.05 5.18 -22.32
CA ASP A 167 3.39 6.07 -21.20
C ASP A 167 2.61 5.73 -19.91
N LEU A 168 2.02 4.54 -19.84
CA LEU A 168 1.21 4.08 -18.71
C LEU A 168 1.83 2.86 -18.03
N VAL A 169 1.72 2.82 -16.70
CA VAL A 169 1.80 1.59 -15.91
C VAL A 169 0.39 1.13 -15.58
N LEU A 170 0.07 -0.10 -15.96
CA LEU A 170 -1.16 -0.76 -15.59
C LEU A 170 -0.91 -1.71 -14.43
N THR A 171 -1.70 -1.61 -13.37
CA THR A 171 -1.72 -2.58 -12.27
C THR A 171 -3.03 -3.35 -12.28
N ILE A 172 -2.93 -4.67 -12.16
CA ILE A 172 -4.04 -5.60 -12.32
C ILE A 172 -4.26 -6.31 -10.99
N SER A 173 -5.48 -6.24 -10.46
CA SER A 173 -5.94 -7.02 -9.32
C SER A 173 -7.26 -7.72 -9.64
N PRO A 174 -7.72 -8.68 -8.81
CA PRO A 174 -9.06 -9.25 -8.90
C PRO A 174 -10.20 -8.22 -8.97
N SER A 175 -10.00 -7.02 -8.41
CA SER A 175 -11.03 -5.97 -8.41
C SER A 175 -11.07 -5.15 -9.70
N GLY A 176 -10.02 -5.19 -10.53
CA GLY A 176 -9.93 -4.36 -11.74
C GLY A 176 -8.52 -3.97 -12.16
N ILE A 177 -8.46 -3.02 -13.10
CA ILE A 177 -7.22 -2.49 -13.68
C ILE A 177 -7.11 -1.00 -13.36
N ARG A 178 -5.99 -0.60 -12.73
CA ARG A 178 -5.62 0.80 -12.56
C ARG A 178 -4.59 1.18 -13.60
N ALA A 179 -4.75 2.34 -14.22
CA ALA A 179 -3.75 2.97 -15.06
C ALA A 179 -3.14 4.15 -14.31
N SER A 180 -1.83 4.25 -14.34
CA SER A 180 -1.02 5.33 -13.81
C SER A 180 -0.04 5.84 -14.85
N ASP A 181 0.34 7.11 -14.74
CA ASP A 181 1.42 7.72 -15.53
C ASP A 181 2.76 6.99 -15.27
N LEU A 182 3.54 6.70 -16.30
CA LEU A 182 4.78 5.92 -16.14
C LEU A 182 5.86 6.66 -15.35
N ASP A 183 5.97 7.97 -15.54
CA ASP A 183 7.06 8.76 -14.96
C ASP A 183 6.79 9.15 -13.51
N THR A 184 5.51 9.39 -13.18
CA THR A 184 5.09 9.88 -11.86
C THR A 184 4.30 8.87 -11.03
N LEU A 185 3.82 7.79 -11.66
CA LEU A 185 2.85 6.83 -11.12
C LEU A 185 1.54 7.46 -10.66
N ARG A 186 1.28 8.71 -11.04
CA ARG A 186 0.03 9.41 -10.77
C ARG A 186 -1.13 8.62 -11.41
N PRO A 187 -2.21 8.34 -10.67
CA PRO A 187 -3.37 7.66 -11.25
C PRO A 187 -3.99 8.44 -12.41
N ILE A 188 -4.40 7.70 -13.43
CA ILE A 188 -5.06 8.20 -14.63
C ILE A 188 -6.44 7.55 -14.78
N ALA A 189 -6.57 6.25 -14.51
CA ALA A 189 -7.87 5.59 -14.63
C ALA A 189 -8.01 4.38 -13.72
N TRP A 190 -9.26 4.04 -13.44
CA TRP A 190 -9.68 2.80 -12.80
C TRP A 190 -10.80 2.16 -13.61
N ALA A 191 -10.60 0.89 -13.95
CA ALA A 191 -11.58 0.05 -14.63
C ALA A 191 -11.90 -1.15 -13.70
N PRO A 192 -12.99 -1.11 -12.92
CA PRO A 192 -13.37 -2.23 -12.07
C PRO A 192 -13.81 -3.42 -12.92
N PHE A 193 -13.56 -4.62 -12.42
CA PHE A 193 -14.21 -5.82 -12.92
C PHE A 193 -15.60 -5.97 -12.30
N ASP A 194 -16.51 -6.58 -13.06
CA ASP A 194 -17.82 -6.94 -12.56
C ASP A 194 -17.66 -8.10 -11.56
N PRO A 195 -18.03 -7.93 -10.27
CA PRO A 195 -17.91 -9.00 -9.30
C PRO A 195 -18.85 -10.18 -9.58
N ASP A 196 -19.88 -9.99 -10.41
CA ASP A 196 -20.89 -11.00 -10.76
C ASP A 196 -20.69 -11.65 -12.14
N ALA A 197 -19.61 -11.29 -12.86
CA ALA A 197 -19.32 -11.78 -14.22
C ALA A 197 -18.62 -13.15 -14.29
#